data_AF-A0A226MWG5-F1
#
_entry.id   AF-A0A226MWG5-F1
#
_cell.length_a   1.000
_cell.length_b   1.000
_cell.length_c   1.000
_cell.angle_alpha   90.00
_cell.angle_beta   90.00
_cell.angle_gamma   90.00
#
_symmetry.space_group_name_H-M   'P 1'
#
loop_
_entity.id
_entity.type
_entity.pdbx_description
1 polymer ?
#
loop_
_entity_poly.entity_id
_entity_poly.type
_entity_poly.pdbx_seq_one_letter_code
_entity_poly.pdbx_strand_id
1 'polypeptide(L)'
;MFHTDVVTYSIEELVAVASEHTPKNSDTFVAVFSLLSGRIVHISEQAASILNCKKKVLDSSRFVELLAPQDASVFYTHTDQSHLPLWSTESQTGGT
;
A
#
# COMPACT_ATOMS: atom_id res chain seq x y z
N MET A 1 26.12 2.58 17.02
CA MET A 1 24.78 3.19 17.06
C MET A 1 24.55 3.83 15.72
N PHE A 2 23.77 3.21 14.84
CA PHE A 2 23.41 3.84 13.56
C PHE A 2 22.23 4.76 13.86
N HIS A 3 22.50 6.06 13.96
CA HIS A 3 21.44 7.05 13.86
C HIS A 3 21.09 7.15 12.38
N THR A 4 20.21 6.26 11.91
CA THR A 4 19.52 6.48 10.65
C THR A 4 18.61 7.67 10.87
N ASP A 5 18.99 8.81 10.28
CA ASP A 5 18.10 9.94 10.09
C ASP A 5 16.94 9.43 9.23
N VAL A 6 15.85 9.01 9.90
CA VAL A 6 14.64 8.56 9.22
C VAL A 6 13.98 9.82 8.72
N VAL A 7 14.09 10.06 7.41
CA VAL A 7 13.35 11.15 6.78
C VAL A 7 11.87 10.81 6.87
N THR A 8 11.14 11.62 7.61
CA THR A 8 9.69 11.51 7.73
C THR A 8 9.04 12.36 6.67
N TYR A 9 8.06 11.80 5.98
CA TYR A 9 7.22 12.51 5.02
C TYR A 9 5.78 12.48 5.50
N SER A 10 5.08 13.61 5.38
CA SER A 10 3.63 13.66 5.49
C SER A 10 3.00 12.97 4.28
N ILE A 11 1.72 12.60 4.39
CA ILE A 11 0.99 12.02 3.26
C ILE A 11 0.93 13.02 2.11
N GLU A 12 0.72 14.30 2.41
CA GLU A 12 0.70 15.38 1.44
C GLU A 12 2.03 15.52 0.70
N GLU A 13 3.15 15.35 1.39
CA GLU A 13 4.50 15.37 0.79
C GLU A 13 4.71 14.15 -0.12
N LEU A 14 4.30 12.95 0.31
CA LEU A 14 4.37 11.75 -0.53
C LEU A 14 3.51 11.87 -1.80
N VAL A 15 2.33 12.49 -1.66
CA VAL A 15 1.45 12.78 -2.81
C VAL A 15 2.10 13.78 -3.75
N ALA A 16 2.71 14.84 -3.22
CA ALA A 16 3.40 15.85 -4.02
C ALA A 16 4.57 15.24 -4.81
N VAL A 17 5.43 14.44 -4.16
CA VAL A 17 6.58 13.75 -4.79
C VAL A 17 6.10 12.83 -5.92
N ALA A 18 5.02 12.08 -5.68
CA ALA A 18 4.50 11.18 -6.68
C ALA A 18 3.79 11.93 -7.84
N SER A 19 3.19 13.09 -7.56
CA SER A 19 2.57 13.97 -8.56
C SER A 19 3.59 14.67 -9.47
N GLU A 20 4.77 15.01 -8.93
CA GLU A 20 5.86 15.66 -9.66
C GLU A 20 6.49 14.72 -10.70
N HIS A 21 6.42 13.41 -10.44
CA HIS A 21 6.98 12.36 -11.29
C HIS A 21 5.94 11.65 -12.15
N THR A 22 4.65 11.96 -12.01
CA THR A 22 3.63 11.41 -12.92
C THR A 22 3.94 11.88 -14.34
N PRO A 23 4.24 10.95 -15.27
CA PRO A 23 4.00 11.26 -16.67
C PRO A 23 2.54 11.69 -16.81
N LYS A 24 2.18 12.31 -17.92
CA LYS A 24 0.80 12.62 -18.29
C LYS A 24 0.01 11.32 -18.58
N ASN A 25 0.12 10.30 -17.74
CA ASN A 25 -0.42 8.96 -17.92
C ASN A 25 -1.61 8.75 -16.99
N SER A 26 -2.77 8.54 -17.58
CA SER A 26 -4.01 8.19 -16.85
C SER A 26 -3.98 6.78 -16.25
N ASP A 27 -2.93 6.02 -16.51
CA ASP A 27 -2.84 4.58 -16.23
C ASP A 27 -1.99 4.27 -15.00
N THR A 28 -1.47 5.28 -14.32
CA THR A 28 -0.67 5.14 -13.09
C THR A 28 -1.41 5.74 -11.90
N PHE A 29 -1.29 5.09 -10.75
CA PHE A 29 -1.79 5.58 -9.47
C PHE A 29 -0.75 5.34 -8.38
N VAL A 30 -0.96 6.01 -7.24
CA VAL A 30 -0.05 5.96 -6.09
C VAL A 30 -0.83 5.48 -4.88
N ALA A 31 -0.25 4.55 -4.12
CA ALA A 31 -0.80 4.08 -2.85
C ALA A 31 0.29 4.08 -1.78
N VAL A 32 -0.06 4.58 -0.60
CA VAL A 32 0.74 4.51 0.62
C VAL A 32 0.01 3.58 1.58
N PHE A 33 0.69 2.55 2.05
CA PHE A 33 0.14 1.59 2.99
C PHE A 33 1.02 1.45 4.22
N SER A 34 0.40 1.08 5.32
CA SER A 34 1.08 0.78 6.57
C SER A 34 1.88 -0.51 6.42
N LEU A 35 3.18 -0.45 6.67
CA LEU A 35 4.05 -1.62 6.74
C LEU A 35 3.61 -2.63 7.83
N LEU A 36 3.08 -2.13 8.94
CA LEU A 36 2.63 -2.96 10.06
C LEU A 36 1.35 -3.74 9.76
N SER A 37 0.37 -3.10 9.11
CA SER A 37 -0.98 -3.67 8.95
C SER A 37 -1.35 -4.03 7.50
N GLY A 38 -0.58 -3.53 6.54
CA GLY A 38 -0.88 -3.58 5.12
C GLY A 38 -1.99 -2.69 4.64
N ARG A 39 -2.66 -1.98 5.55
CA ARG A 39 -3.80 -1.13 5.20
C ARG A 39 -3.35 0.09 4.44
N ILE A 40 -4.10 0.41 3.40
CA ILE A 40 -3.95 1.64 2.63
C ILE A 40 -4.26 2.82 3.55
N VAL A 41 -3.28 3.71 3.71
CA VAL A 41 -3.38 4.97 4.47
C VAL A 41 -3.73 6.12 3.53
N HIS A 42 -3.23 6.07 2.31
CA HIS A 42 -3.56 7.01 1.26
C HIS A 42 -3.56 6.33 -0.11
N ILE A 43 -4.48 6.74 -0.98
CA ILE A 43 -4.53 6.31 -2.37
C ILE A 43 -4.99 7.47 -3.25
N SER A 44 -4.28 7.68 -4.36
CA SER A 44 -4.58 8.77 -5.30
C SER A 44 -5.99 8.62 -5.90
N GLU A 45 -6.64 9.75 -6.21
CA GLU A 45 -8.05 9.77 -6.64
C GLU A 45 -8.34 8.91 -7.88
N GLN A 46 -7.42 8.85 -8.84
CA GLN A 46 -7.59 8.09 -10.08
C GLN A 46 -7.57 6.56 -9.90
N ALA A 47 -7.09 6.05 -8.75
CA ALA A 47 -6.92 4.61 -8.53
C ALA A 47 -8.23 3.83 -8.65
N ALA A 48 -9.35 4.41 -8.18
CA ALA A 48 -10.67 3.81 -8.30
C ALA A 48 -11.06 3.54 -9.76
N SER A 49 -10.71 4.46 -10.67
CA SER A 49 -10.95 4.31 -12.10
C SER A 49 -10.03 3.26 -12.72
N ILE A 50 -8.73 3.29 -12.39
CA ILE A 50 -7.73 2.37 -12.96
C ILE A 50 -7.98 0.93 -12.50
N LEU A 51 -8.28 0.74 -11.22
CA LEU A 51 -8.55 -0.57 -10.63
C LEU A 51 -9.99 -1.05 -10.85
N ASN A 52 -10.83 -0.22 -11.50
CA ASN A 52 -12.26 -0.47 -11.67
C ASN A 52 -12.96 -0.85 -10.34
N CYS A 53 -12.61 -0.14 -9.27
CA CYS A 53 -13.04 -0.40 -7.89
C CYS A 53 -13.75 0.82 -7.31
N LYS A 54 -14.70 0.62 -6.40
CA LYS A 54 -15.33 1.74 -5.68
C LYS A 54 -14.31 2.30 -4.67
N LYS A 55 -14.21 3.63 -4.55
CA LYS A 55 -13.29 4.28 -3.58
C LYS A 55 -13.44 3.73 -2.16
N LYS A 56 -14.68 3.52 -1.69
CA LYS A 56 -14.99 2.90 -0.40
C LYS A 56 -14.45 1.48 -0.18
N VAL A 57 -14.13 0.76 -1.26
CA VAL A 57 -13.52 -0.58 -1.21
C VAL A 57 -12.00 -0.47 -1.11
N LEU A 58 -11.42 0.64 -1.57
CA LEU A 58 -9.99 0.90 -1.43
C LEU A 58 -9.66 1.48 -0.04
N ASP A 59 -10.61 2.22 0.54
CA ASP A 59 -10.45 2.84 1.86
C ASP A 59 -10.16 1.77 2.94
N SER A 60 -8.98 1.85 3.55
CA SER A 60 -8.52 0.98 4.65
C SER A 60 -8.38 -0.52 4.33
N SER A 61 -8.53 -0.94 3.07
CA SER A 61 -8.25 -2.32 2.63
C SER A 61 -6.76 -2.64 2.70
N ARG A 62 -6.42 -3.92 2.79
CA ARG A 62 -5.00 -4.31 2.72
C ARG A 62 -4.56 -4.26 1.26
N PHE A 63 -3.37 -3.71 0.99
CA PHE A 63 -2.89 -3.57 -0.40
C PHE A 63 -2.84 -4.92 -1.14
N VAL A 64 -2.48 -6.00 -0.44
CA VAL A 64 -2.43 -7.36 -1.01
C VAL A 64 -3.79 -7.92 -1.42
N GLU A 65 -4.91 -7.39 -0.92
CA GLU A 65 -6.26 -7.78 -1.36
C GLU A 65 -6.58 -7.26 -2.77
N LEU A 66 -5.77 -6.32 -3.29
CA LEU A 66 -5.86 -5.82 -4.66
C LEU A 66 -5.02 -6.64 -5.65
N LEU A 67 -4.17 -7.54 -5.14
CA LEU A 67 -3.30 -8.37 -5.96
C LEU A 67 -3.96 -9.72 -6.25
N ALA A 68 -3.62 -10.32 -7.38
CA ALA A 68 -3.97 -11.71 -7.61
C ALA A 68 -3.21 -12.61 -6.60
N PRO A 69 -3.80 -13.72 -6.11
CA PRO A 69 -3.18 -14.54 -5.07
C PRO A 69 -1.75 -15.00 -5.38
N GLN A 70 -1.45 -15.24 -6.66
CA GLN A 70 -0.11 -15.64 -7.12
C GLN A 70 0.94 -14.54 -7.02
N ASP A 71 0.54 -13.26 -7.02
CA ASP A 71 1.45 -12.11 -7.05
C ASP A 71 1.77 -11.60 -5.63
N ALA A 72 0.99 -12.02 -4.62
CA ALA A 72 1.18 -11.59 -3.24
C ALA A 72 2.55 -12.01 -2.69
N SER A 73 3.03 -13.21 -3.00
CA SER A 73 4.34 -13.69 -2.55
C SER A 73 5.48 -12.87 -3.15
N VAL A 74 5.39 -12.54 -4.45
CA VAL A 74 6.37 -11.70 -5.15
C VAL A 74 6.38 -10.28 -4.59
N PHE A 75 5.21 -9.73 -4.26
CA PHE A 75 5.12 -8.45 -3.59
C PHE A 75 5.83 -8.46 -2.22
N TYR A 76 5.64 -9.51 -1.42
CA TYR A 76 6.34 -9.65 -0.14
C TYR A 76 7.86 -9.78 -0.30
N THR A 77 8.35 -10.56 -1.25
CA THR A 77 9.82 -10.69 -1.45
C THR A 77 10.50 -9.37 -1.80
N HIS A 78 9.80 -8.48 -2.51
CA HIS A 78 10.35 -7.17 -2.88
C HIS A 78 10.14 -6.10 -1.80
N THR A 79 9.28 -6.36 -0.82
CA THR A 79 9.08 -5.52 0.36
C THR A 79 9.83 -6.04 1.60
N ASP A 80 10.54 -7.16 1.46
CA ASP A 80 11.26 -7.89 2.52
C ASP A 80 12.38 -7.06 3.18
N GLN A 81 12.96 -6.08 2.47
CA GLN A 81 13.88 -5.10 3.06
C GLN A 81 13.26 -4.29 4.21
N SER A 82 11.93 -4.27 4.30
CA SER A 82 11.17 -3.60 5.35
C SER A 82 10.74 -4.52 6.50
N HIS A 83 11.14 -5.81 6.50
CA HIS A 83 10.75 -6.81 7.51
C HIS A 83 9.23 -6.87 7.76
N LEU A 84 8.42 -6.82 6.70
CA LEU A 84 6.97 -6.75 6.83
C LEU A 84 6.39 -8.06 7.38
N PRO A 85 5.50 -8.00 8.39
CA PRO A 85 4.76 -9.19 8.79
C PRO A 85 3.91 -9.69 7.62
N LEU A 86 3.80 -11.01 7.42
CA LEU A 86 2.85 -11.56 6.45
C LEU A 86 1.42 -11.12 6.83
N TRP A 87 0.77 -10.33 5.97
CA TRP A 87 -0.60 -9.86 6.20
C TRP A 87 -1.66 -10.93 5.87
N SER A 88 -1.26 -12.20 5.78
CA SER A 88 -2.09 -13.33 5.37
C SER A 88 -2.61 -14.19 6.52
N THR A 89 -2.73 -13.66 7.74
CA THR A 89 -3.35 -14.41 8.84
C THR A 89 -4.43 -13.58 9.53
N GLU A 90 -5.67 -13.71 9.06
CA GLU A 90 -6.79 -13.71 10.00
C GLU A 90 -6.73 -15.05 10.74
N SER A 91 -6.06 -15.12 11.88
CA SER A 91 -6.46 -16.10 12.88
C SER A 91 -7.79 -15.63 13.43
N GLN A 92 -8.88 -16.04 12.78
CA GLN A 92 -10.15 -16.20 13.45
C GLN A 92 -9.91 -17.20 14.58
N THR A 93 -9.48 -16.72 15.74
CA THR A 93 -9.60 -17.48 16.97
C THR A 93 -11.08 -17.42 17.33
N GLY A 94 -11.83 -18.32 16.69
CA GLY A 94 -13.19 -18.65 17.09
C GLY A 94 -13.19 -18.98 18.58
N GLY A 95 -14.18 -18.42 19.28
CA GLY A 95 -14.37 -18.68 20.69
C GLY A 95 -14.47 -20.17 20.98
N THR A 96 -13.93 -20.56 22.11
CA THR A 96 -14.47 -21.64 22.94
C THR A 96 -14.19 -21.30 24.39
#